data_AF-W8B1P0-F1
#
_entry.id   AF-W8B1P0-F1
#
_cell.length_a   1.000
_cell.length_b   1.000
_cell.length_c   1.000
_cell.angle_alpha   90.00
_cell.angle_beta   90.00
_cell.angle_gamma   90.00
#
_symmetry.space_group_name_H-M   'P 1'
#
loop_
_entity.id
_entity.type
_entity.pdbx_description
1 polymer ?
#
loop_
_entity_poly.entity_id
_entity_poly.type
_entity_poly.pdbx_seq_one_letter_code
_entity_poly.pdbx_strand_id
1 'polypeptide(L)'
;MKYKCLSSSTWKLAISSLITILHTGLKVARAKPNYFTGMWDDLADTFDKFLFPASVCTIEDRGLEEIVLDETIDCQVIELLRDEVLPHAHEMPHQFIMQIVVLLNKGSIHSASDSNICYESDWKLREIFAKTCFETLLQFSLLDDTCNNNRNSLTATAAGATVAGVNAALTNANVFTNVSGGGGKDFAGRLAVTALLHRFQEVLKRFNDDERQSGKCPLPRFRLSEISFVLKAIATLVVSMKKAPPSKVNKPAWDQLIGLYPYLVDCTTTTSPEVSRSLREALLQYTDLLQPPKCLNTETAKLQIATQSNGQE
;
A
#
# COMPACT_ATOMS: atom_id res chain seq x y z
N MET A 1 12.27 22.17 5.13
CA MET A 1 13.73 22.10 4.91
C MET A 1 14.11 22.20 3.45
N LYS A 2 13.51 21.40 2.54
CA LYS A 2 13.90 21.34 1.11
C LYS A 2 13.83 22.69 0.36
N TYR A 3 12.64 23.26 0.18
CA TYR A 3 12.45 24.45 -0.66
C TYR A 3 12.55 25.82 0.05
N LYS A 4 12.69 25.83 1.39
CA LYS A 4 13.01 27.05 2.15
C LYS A 4 14.52 27.26 2.33
N CYS A 5 15.36 26.33 1.85
CA CYS A 5 16.79 26.45 1.97
C CYS A 5 17.32 27.50 0.99
N LEU A 6 18.24 28.36 1.44
CA LEU A 6 18.84 29.41 0.61
C LEU A 6 19.52 28.86 -0.65
N SER A 7 20.10 27.66 -0.57
CA SER A 7 20.75 27.00 -1.69
C SER A 7 20.23 25.58 -1.88
N SER A 8 19.90 25.22 -3.12
CA SER A 8 19.48 23.85 -3.45
C SER A 8 20.59 22.84 -3.23
N SER A 9 21.85 23.23 -3.44
CA SER A 9 23.00 22.36 -3.22
C SER A 9 23.13 21.89 -1.77
N THR A 10 22.71 22.71 -0.80
CA THR A 10 22.82 22.39 0.62
C THR A 10 21.93 21.23 1.02
N TRP A 11 20.63 21.29 0.71
CA TRP A 11 19.73 20.19 1.05
C TRP A 11 20.02 18.94 0.21
N LYS A 12 20.43 19.10 -1.06
CA LYS A 12 20.84 17.99 -1.94
C LYS A 12 22.02 17.22 -1.34
N LEU A 13 23.06 17.94 -0.91
CA LEU A 13 24.22 17.31 -0.28
C LEU A 13 23.87 16.66 1.06
N ALA A 14 23.01 17.31 1.86
CA ALA A 14 22.59 16.78 3.16
C ALA A 14 21.84 15.44 3.01
N ILE A 15 20.86 15.36 2.10
CA ILE A 15 20.11 14.12 1.89
C ILE A 15 20.98 13.02 1.26
N SER A 16 21.83 13.34 0.28
CA SER A 16 22.74 12.35 -0.31
C SER A 16 23.74 11.79 0.72
N SER A 17 24.24 12.65 1.61
CA SER A 17 25.08 12.25 2.72
C SER A 17 24.33 11.36 3.71
N LEU A 18 23.08 11.71 4.05
CA LEU A 18 22.22 10.91 4.92
C LEU A 18 21.95 9.52 4.32
N ILE A 19 21.58 9.43 3.04
CA ILE A 19 21.36 8.15 2.34
C ILE A 19 22.62 7.28 2.41
N THR A 20 23.78 7.86 2.11
CA THR A 20 25.07 7.16 2.15
C THR A 20 25.38 6.62 3.54
N ILE A 21 25.17 7.43 4.58
CA ILE A 21 25.36 7.01 5.97
C ILE A 21 24.40 5.88 6.32
N LEU A 22 23.12 5.98 5.93
CA LEU A 22 22.10 5.00 6.32
C LEU A 22 22.31 3.61 5.72
N HIS A 23 22.87 3.49 4.51
CA HIS A 23 23.24 2.19 3.92
C HIS A 23 24.17 1.34 4.82
N THR A 24 24.97 2.00 5.67
CA THR A 24 25.84 1.33 6.65
C THR A 24 25.30 1.45 8.08
N GLY A 25 24.83 2.64 8.44
CA GLY A 25 24.35 2.99 9.77
C GLY A 25 23.14 2.18 10.22
N LEU A 26 22.20 1.85 9.31
CA LEU A 26 21.04 1.03 9.66
C LEU A 26 21.45 -0.39 10.10
N LYS A 27 22.48 -0.97 9.46
CA LYS A 27 23.02 -2.30 9.85
C LYS A 27 23.62 -2.24 11.25
N VAL A 28 24.35 -1.17 11.57
CA VAL A 28 24.93 -0.95 12.90
C VAL A 28 23.85 -0.70 13.96
N ALA A 29 22.83 0.09 13.62
CA ALA A 29 21.72 0.43 14.52
C ALA A 29 20.91 -0.81 14.90
N ARG A 30 20.63 -1.70 13.93
CA ARG A 30 19.99 -3.00 14.17
C ARG A 30 20.83 -3.92 15.04
N ALA A 31 22.16 -3.94 14.85
CA ALA A 31 23.06 -4.74 15.68
C ALA A 31 23.20 -4.23 17.12
N LYS A 32 22.90 -2.95 17.39
CA LYS A 32 23.04 -2.31 18.70
C LYS A 32 21.80 -1.50 19.12
N PRO A 33 20.61 -2.12 19.26
CA PRO A 33 19.34 -1.39 19.43
C PRO A 33 19.32 -0.42 20.62
N ASN A 34 19.98 -0.79 21.72
CA ASN A 34 19.98 -0.02 22.98
C ASN A 34 20.61 1.38 22.85
N TYR A 35 21.47 1.61 21.85
CA TYR A 35 22.15 2.91 21.66
C TYR A 35 21.40 3.85 20.71
N PHE A 36 20.38 3.36 20.00
CA PHE A 36 19.72 4.08 18.91
C PHE A 36 18.21 4.24 19.14
N THR A 37 17.73 4.07 20.37
CA THR A 37 16.29 4.09 20.68
C THR A 37 15.60 5.40 20.26
N GLY A 38 16.21 6.56 20.54
CA GLY A 38 15.67 7.87 20.17
C GLY A 38 15.88 8.26 18.70
N MET A 39 16.77 7.59 17.98
CA MET A 39 17.10 7.93 16.59
C MET A 39 15.95 7.64 15.63
N TRP A 40 15.17 6.60 15.90
CA TRP A 40 14.17 6.10 14.95
C TRP A 40 13.04 7.10 14.68
N ASP A 41 12.55 7.78 15.72
CA ASP A 41 11.53 8.81 15.57
C ASP A 41 12.07 10.02 14.80
N ASP A 42 13.28 10.47 15.12
CA ASP A 42 13.94 11.57 14.40
C ASP A 42 14.18 11.22 12.92
N LEU A 43 14.53 9.96 12.63
CA LEU A 43 14.75 9.47 11.28
C LEU A 43 13.43 9.44 10.48
N ALA A 44 12.35 8.92 11.07
CA ALA A 44 11.04 8.91 10.44
C ALA A 44 10.52 10.33 10.17
N ASP A 45 10.64 11.23 11.15
CA ASP A 45 10.27 12.64 11.02
C ASP A 45 11.13 13.37 9.97
N THR A 46 12.42 13.04 9.88
CA THR A 46 13.31 13.58 8.84
C THR A 46 12.84 13.16 7.45
N PHE A 47 12.49 11.88 7.24
CA PHE A 47 11.96 11.42 5.97
C PHE A 47 10.62 12.07 5.63
N ASP A 48 9.67 12.17 6.57
CA ASP A 48 8.37 12.79 6.32
C ASP A 48 8.53 14.27 5.95
N LYS A 49 9.30 15.06 6.72
CA LYS A 49 9.52 16.49 6.46
C LYS A 49 10.31 16.76 5.18
N PHE A 50 11.17 15.83 4.77
CA PHE A 50 11.92 15.94 3.52
C PHE A 50 11.05 15.63 2.31
N LEU A 51 10.33 14.50 2.35
CA LEU A 51 9.51 14.02 1.25
C LEU A 51 8.20 14.78 1.11
N PHE A 52 7.67 15.37 2.19
CA PHE A 52 6.45 16.16 2.22
C PHE A 52 6.72 17.55 2.81
N PRO A 53 7.52 18.39 2.13
CA PRO A 53 7.88 19.70 2.66
C PRO A 53 6.66 20.61 2.70
N ALA A 54 6.48 21.34 3.81
CA ALA A 54 5.40 22.32 3.97
C ALA A 54 5.49 23.53 3.02
N SER A 55 6.64 23.73 2.38
CA SER A 55 6.84 24.76 1.36
C SER A 55 6.55 24.20 -0.03
N VAL A 56 5.67 24.85 -0.78
CA VAL A 56 5.40 24.55 -2.19
C VAL A 56 6.52 25.16 -3.04
N CYS A 57 6.99 24.42 -4.05
CA CYS A 57 7.92 24.90 -5.06
C CYS A 57 7.23 24.79 -6.41
N THR A 58 7.12 25.89 -7.14
CA THR A 58 6.47 25.89 -8.45
C THR A 58 7.49 25.67 -9.58
N ILE A 59 7.01 25.29 -10.76
CA ILE A 59 7.83 25.17 -11.97
C ILE A 59 8.44 26.53 -12.35
N GLU A 60 7.72 27.63 -12.09
CA GLU A 60 8.20 28.98 -12.39
C GLU A 60 9.41 29.36 -11.53
N ASP A 61 9.47 28.88 -10.28
CA ASP A 61 10.56 29.20 -9.35
C ASP A 61 11.87 28.45 -9.64
N ARG A 62 11.77 27.23 -10.18
CA ARG A 62 12.88 26.25 -10.17
C ARG A 62 13.15 25.60 -11.53
N GLY A 63 12.19 25.67 -12.45
CA GLY A 63 12.26 25.00 -13.74
C GLY A 63 11.91 23.51 -13.65
N LEU A 64 11.35 22.99 -14.75
CA LEU A 64 10.85 21.61 -14.83
C LEU A 64 11.96 20.57 -14.63
N GLU A 65 13.13 20.79 -15.22
CA GLU A 65 14.26 19.86 -15.15
C GLU A 65 14.77 19.68 -13.72
N GLU A 66 14.89 20.78 -12.96
CA GLU A 66 15.34 20.70 -11.57
C GLU A 66 14.29 20.05 -10.66
N ILE A 67 12.99 20.23 -10.91
CA ILE A 67 11.92 19.51 -10.19
C ILE A 67 12.00 18.00 -10.44
N VAL A 68 12.27 17.59 -11.68
CA VAL A 68 12.45 16.16 -12.02
C VAL A 68 13.69 15.57 -11.33
N LEU A 69 14.78 16.33 -11.24
CA LEU A 69 15.97 15.92 -10.48
C LEU A 69 15.66 15.83 -8.98
N ASP A 70 14.92 16.79 -8.44
CA ASP A 70 14.50 16.80 -7.04
C ASP A 70 13.59 15.61 -6.70
N GLU A 71 12.71 15.21 -7.63
CA GLU A 71 11.89 14.00 -7.55
C GLU A 71 12.72 12.73 -7.62
N THR A 72 13.76 12.70 -8.46
CA THR A 72 14.68 11.55 -8.56
C THR A 72 15.37 11.31 -7.21
N ILE A 73 15.78 12.38 -6.52
CA ILE A 73 16.36 12.29 -5.17
C ILE A 73 15.32 11.76 -4.17
N ASP A 74 14.06 12.19 -4.28
CA ASP A 74 13.01 11.66 -3.42
C ASP A 74 12.80 10.15 -3.63
N CYS A 75 12.90 9.68 -4.87
CA CYS A 75 12.83 8.26 -5.19
C CYS A 75 13.96 7.47 -4.54
N GLN A 76 15.19 8.01 -4.48
CA GLN A 76 16.33 7.35 -3.81
C GLN A 76 16.05 7.12 -2.31
N VAL A 77 15.32 8.02 -1.65
CA VAL A 77 14.89 7.80 -0.25
C VAL A 77 13.95 6.60 -0.17
N ILE A 78 12.99 6.48 -1.10
CA ILE A 78 12.07 5.34 -1.12
C ILE A 78 12.80 4.03 -1.43
N GLU A 79 13.78 4.06 -2.33
CA GLU A 79 14.63 2.89 -2.62
C GLU A 79 15.44 2.46 -1.40
N LEU A 80 16.01 3.40 -0.64
CA LEU A 80 16.64 3.11 0.65
C LEU A 80 15.67 2.41 1.61
N LEU A 81 14.43 2.89 1.71
CA LEU A 81 13.41 2.25 2.55
C LEU A 81 13.08 0.84 2.07
N ARG A 82 12.95 0.64 0.76
CA ARG A 82 12.70 -0.65 0.11
C ARG A 82 13.82 -1.65 0.36
N ASP A 83 15.07 -1.21 0.32
CA ASP A 83 16.23 -2.10 0.27
C ASP A 83 16.85 -2.33 1.67
N GLU A 84 16.82 -1.33 2.56
CA GLU A 84 17.52 -1.38 3.86
C GLU A 84 16.59 -1.38 5.08
N VAL A 85 15.33 -0.94 4.95
CA VAL A 85 14.38 -0.85 6.07
C VAL A 85 13.36 -1.99 6.02
N LEU A 86 12.54 -2.04 4.97
CA LEU A 86 11.40 -2.96 4.89
C LEU A 86 11.78 -4.46 4.94
N PRO A 87 12.88 -4.93 4.32
CA PRO A 87 13.31 -6.32 4.42
C PRO A 87 13.69 -6.72 5.86
N HIS A 88 14.12 -5.75 6.65
CA HIS A 88 14.61 -5.92 8.02
C HIS A 88 13.65 -5.40 9.08
N ALA A 89 12.36 -5.22 8.73
CA ALA A 89 11.35 -4.63 9.62
C ALA A 89 11.20 -5.35 10.99
N HIS A 90 11.56 -6.62 11.07
CA HIS A 90 11.52 -7.42 12.31
C HIS A 90 12.64 -7.07 13.31
N GLU A 91 13.72 -6.43 12.85
CA GLU A 91 14.89 -6.03 13.66
C GLU A 91 14.78 -4.58 14.16
N MET A 92 13.66 -3.90 13.90
CA MET A 92 13.47 -2.47 14.10
C MET A 92 12.24 -2.19 14.96
N PRO A 93 12.15 -1.04 15.64
CA PRO A 93 10.98 -0.70 16.43
C PRO A 93 9.70 -0.69 15.57
N HIS A 94 8.63 -1.31 16.08
CA HIS A 94 7.36 -1.41 15.34
C HIS A 94 6.76 -0.04 15.02
N GLN A 95 6.87 0.93 15.93
CA GLN A 95 6.44 2.30 15.72
C GLN A 95 7.11 2.93 14.49
N PHE A 96 8.41 2.71 14.31
CA PHE A 96 9.16 3.21 13.15
C PHE A 96 8.63 2.61 11.85
N ILE A 97 8.44 1.29 11.79
CA ILE A 97 7.90 0.62 10.60
C ILE A 97 6.49 1.11 10.26
N MET A 98 5.65 1.34 11.27
CA MET A 98 4.33 1.92 11.06
C MET A 98 4.40 3.34 10.47
N GLN A 99 5.30 4.19 10.98
CA GLN A 99 5.52 5.52 10.41
C GLN A 99 5.99 5.44 8.95
N ILE A 100 6.86 4.49 8.61
CA ILE A 100 7.29 4.26 7.22
C ILE A 100 6.13 3.79 6.33
N VAL A 101 5.27 2.89 6.80
CA VAL A 101 4.07 2.46 6.04
C VAL A 101 3.11 3.64 5.81
N VAL A 102 2.88 4.47 6.83
CA VAL A 102 2.06 5.69 6.71
C VAL A 102 2.67 6.67 5.71
N LEU A 103 3.99 6.86 5.76
CA LEU A 103 4.75 7.71 4.85
C LEU A 103 4.64 7.23 3.39
N LEU A 104 4.83 5.93 3.14
CA LEU A 104 4.70 5.34 1.81
C LEU A 104 3.26 5.44 1.29
N ASN A 105 2.27 5.26 2.15
CA ASN A 105 0.87 5.43 1.79
C ASN A 105 0.54 6.91 1.47
N LYS A 106 1.08 7.85 2.25
CA LYS A 106 0.97 9.29 1.99
C LYS A 106 1.60 9.65 0.63
N GLY A 107 2.71 9.01 0.26
CA GLY A 107 3.38 9.22 -1.02
C GLY A 107 2.70 8.54 -2.21
N SER A 108 2.03 7.41 -2.01
CA SER A 108 1.32 6.67 -3.08
C SER A 108 0.04 7.35 -3.56
N ILE A 109 -0.44 8.35 -2.81
CA ILE A 109 -1.59 9.17 -3.17
C ILE A 109 -1.14 10.26 -4.17
N HIS A 110 -1.17 9.95 -5.46
CA HIS A 110 -1.12 10.94 -6.54
C HIS A 110 -2.22 11.98 -6.32
N SER A 111 -1.84 13.21 -5.92
CA SER A 111 -2.69 14.38 -5.58
C SER A 111 -4.13 14.08 -5.19
N ALA A 112 -4.36 13.98 -3.89
CA ALA A 112 -5.68 14.09 -3.27
C ALA A 112 -5.86 15.42 -2.53
N SER A 113 -5.47 16.52 -3.17
CA SER A 113 -5.78 17.91 -2.80
C SER A 113 -5.20 18.76 -3.93
N ASP A 114 -5.92 19.40 -4.84
CA ASP A 114 -7.18 20.11 -4.71
C ASP A 114 -8.05 20.01 -5.97
N SER A 115 -9.35 20.14 -5.76
CA SER A 115 -10.44 19.99 -6.73
C SER A 115 -10.72 21.25 -7.56
N ASN A 116 -9.75 22.14 -7.76
CA ASN A 116 -9.92 23.31 -8.62
C ASN A 116 -8.56 23.78 -9.14
N ILE A 117 -8.25 23.50 -10.40
CA ILE A 117 -7.67 24.45 -11.38
C ILE A 117 -7.45 23.70 -12.70
N CYS A 118 -8.18 24.15 -13.71
CA CYS A 118 -8.01 23.77 -15.11
C CYS A 118 -6.91 24.66 -15.69
N TYR A 119 -5.65 24.23 -15.68
CA TYR A 119 -4.62 24.63 -16.65
C TYR A 119 -3.50 23.57 -16.63
N GLU A 120 -2.92 23.26 -17.79
CA GLU A 120 -1.82 22.30 -17.95
C GLU A 120 -0.54 22.63 -17.16
N SER A 121 -0.52 23.71 -16.40
CA SER A 121 0.59 24.15 -15.55
C SER A 121 0.75 23.36 -14.24
N ASP A 122 -0.26 22.58 -13.81
CA ASP A 122 -0.17 21.67 -12.66
C ASP A 122 0.46 20.30 -12.99
N TRP A 123 0.95 20.13 -14.23
CA TRP A 123 1.33 18.84 -14.80
C TRP A 123 2.82 18.53 -14.60
N LYS A 124 3.21 18.41 -13.33
CA LYS A 124 4.09 17.31 -12.91
C LYS A 124 3.99 17.10 -11.39
N LEU A 125 2.82 16.63 -11.01
CA LEU A 125 2.71 15.68 -9.91
C LEU A 125 3.92 14.75 -9.91
N ARG A 126 4.51 14.53 -8.72
CA ARG A 126 5.67 13.65 -8.53
C ARG A 126 5.30 12.19 -8.82
N GLU A 127 5.08 11.91 -10.10
CA GLU A 127 4.48 10.69 -10.60
C GLU A 127 5.39 9.49 -10.41
N ILE A 128 6.68 9.69 -10.68
CA ILE A 128 7.70 8.68 -10.50
C ILE A 128 7.77 8.35 -9.01
N PHE A 129 7.81 9.36 -8.15
CA PHE A 129 7.85 9.17 -6.70
C PHE A 129 6.62 8.44 -6.17
N ALA A 130 5.42 8.85 -6.57
CA ALA A 130 4.18 8.25 -6.09
C ALA A 130 4.04 6.80 -6.55
N LYS A 131 4.47 6.52 -7.80
CA LYS A 131 4.59 5.16 -8.30
C LYS A 131 5.61 4.34 -7.49
N THR A 132 6.79 4.87 -7.20
CA THR A 132 7.82 4.17 -6.40
C THR A 132 7.33 3.90 -4.98
N CYS A 133 6.64 4.84 -4.33
CA CYS A 133 6.02 4.65 -3.02
C CYS A 133 4.99 3.52 -3.05
N PHE A 134 4.12 3.54 -4.06
CA PHE A 134 3.10 2.53 -4.23
C PHE A 134 3.71 1.14 -4.46
N GLU A 135 4.66 1.01 -5.40
CA GLU A 135 5.30 -0.27 -5.73
C GLU A 135 6.02 -0.85 -4.51
N THR A 136 6.70 0.01 -3.75
CA THR A 136 7.39 -0.38 -2.52
C THR A 136 6.40 -0.88 -1.46
N LEU A 137 5.28 -0.17 -1.27
CA LEU A 137 4.23 -0.55 -0.34
C LEU A 137 3.56 -1.88 -0.74
N LEU A 138 3.32 -2.06 -2.05
CA LEU A 138 2.77 -3.30 -2.59
C LEU A 138 3.74 -4.46 -2.40
N GLN A 139 5.02 -4.30 -2.74
CA GLN A 139 6.04 -5.33 -2.54
C GLN A 139 6.12 -5.73 -1.06
N PHE A 140 6.18 -4.77 -0.15
CA PHE A 140 6.20 -5.05 1.29
C PHE A 140 4.96 -5.81 1.76
N SER A 141 3.78 -5.46 1.23
CA SER A 141 2.51 -6.09 1.56
C SER A 141 2.40 -7.53 1.05
N LEU A 142 3.06 -7.86 -0.06
CA LEU A 142 2.97 -9.18 -0.72
C LEU A 142 4.09 -10.16 -0.32
N LEU A 143 5.20 -9.68 0.23
CA LEU A 143 6.42 -10.47 0.49
C LEU A 143 6.36 -11.37 1.75
N ASP A 144 5.19 -11.87 2.14
CA ASP A 144 5.02 -12.62 3.38
C ASP A 144 5.27 -14.15 3.28
N ASP A 145 5.76 -14.64 2.14
CA ASP A 145 5.84 -16.10 1.89
C ASP A 145 7.23 -16.67 1.50
N THR A 146 8.29 -15.87 1.34
CA THR A 146 9.61 -16.45 0.95
C THR A 146 10.51 -16.84 2.12
N CYS A 147 10.16 -16.51 3.38
CA CYS A 147 11.11 -16.63 4.49
C CYS A 147 10.55 -17.10 5.85
N ASN A 148 9.60 -18.04 5.92
CA ASN A 148 9.42 -18.82 7.17
C ASN A 148 8.56 -20.10 7.02
N ASN A 149 9.17 -21.18 6.50
CA ASN A 149 8.70 -22.54 6.76
C ASN A 149 9.26 -23.00 8.11
N ASN A 150 8.67 -22.57 9.24
CA ASN A 150 8.53 -23.37 10.46
C ASN A 150 7.95 -22.60 11.67
N ARG A 151 7.05 -23.32 12.36
CA ARG A 151 6.53 -23.16 13.74
C ARG A 151 5.24 -22.37 13.98
N ASN A 152 4.18 -23.16 14.17
CA ASN A 152 3.15 -23.11 15.21
C ASN A 152 2.58 -21.75 15.66
N SER A 153 1.34 -21.52 15.19
CA SER A 153 0.12 -21.24 15.98
C SER A 153 0.28 -20.49 17.30
N LEU A 154 -0.37 -19.33 17.42
CA LEU A 154 -1.28 -19.03 18.53
C LEU A 154 -2.31 -17.95 18.11
N THR A 155 -3.51 -18.14 18.65
CA THR A 155 -4.80 -17.50 18.38
C THR A 155 -4.85 -16.00 18.64
N ALA A 156 -5.46 -15.23 17.73
CA ALA A 156 -5.82 -13.82 17.94
C ALA A 156 -7.34 -13.66 18.08
N THR A 157 -7.79 -13.34 19.29
CA THR A 157 -9.09 -12.71 19.57
C THR A 157 -8.95 -11.21 19.27
N ALA A 158 -9.70 -10.69 18.28
CA ALA A 158 -9.88 -9.27 18.08
C ALA A 158 -11.37 -8.95 17.92
N ALA A 159 -11.93 -8.33 18.95
CA ALA A 159 -13.26 -7.75 18.97
C ALA A 159 -13.30 -6.47 18.10
N GLY A 160 -14.50 -6.15 17.60
CA GLY A 160 -14.75 -5.25 16.48
C GLY A 160 -14.16 -3.84 16.58
N ALA A 161 -13.61 -3.39 15.45
CA ALA A 161 -13.34 -1.99 15.15
C ALA A 161 -14.01 -1.65 13.81
N THR A 162 -14.86 -0.62 13.81
CA THR A 162 -15.60 -0.14 12.64
C THR A 162 -14.73 0.67 11.67
N VAL A 163 -15.06 0.61 10.38
CA VAL A 163 -14.32 1.13 9.21
C VAL A 163 -13.95 2.64 9.31
N ALA A 164 -14.72 3.46 10.02
CA ALA A 164 -14.38 4.88 10.24
C ALA A 164 -13.20 5.12 11.20
N GLY A 165 -12.87 4.14 12.06
CA GLY A 165 -11.79 4.22 13.04
C GLY A 165 -10.40 3.96 12.46
N VAL A 166 -10.28 3.34 11.28
CA VAL A 166 -8.99 2.96 10.70
C VAL A 166 -8.21 4.19 10.21
N ASN A 167 -8.89 5.17 9.61
CA ASN A 167 -8.28 6.44 9.19
C ASN A 167 -7.90 7.34 10.37
N ALA A 168 -8.66 7.29 11.47
CA ALA A 168 -8.32 7.98 12.73
C ALA A 168 -7.18 7.26 13.48
N ALA A 169 -7.10 5.93 13.38
CA ALA A 169 -6.01 5.14 13.96
C ALA A 169 -4.68 5.37 13.22
N LEU A 170 -4.68 5.47 11.88
CA LEU A 170 -3.47 5.78 11.10
C LEU A 170 -2.89 7.18 11.38
N THR A 171 -3.71 8.13 11.88
CA THR A 171 -3.30 9.52 12.17
C THR A 171 -2.90 9.75 13.62
N ASN A 172 -3.28 8.87 14.56
CA ASN A 172 -2.89 8.94 15.97
C ASN A 172 -1.94 7.80 16.34
N ALA A 173 -0.63 8.09 16.32
CA ALA A 173 0.43 7.17 16.76
C ALA A 173 0.25 6.65 18.21
N ASN A 174 -0.55 7.32 19.03
CA ASN A 174 -0.70 7.03 20.46
C ASN A 174 -1.67 5.88 20.82
N VAL A 175 -2.39 5.28 19.86
CA VAL A 175 -3.37 4.21 20.16
C VAL A 175 -2.76 2.79 20.06
N PHE A 176 -1.52 2.65 19.59
CA PHE A 176 -0.94 1.34 19.24
C PHE A 176 -0.06 0.68 20.31
N THR A 177 0.02 1.23 21.53
CA THR A 177 1.05 0.83 22.51
C THR A 177 0.81 -0.51 23.22
N ASN A 178 -0.31 -1.21 23.00
CA ASN A 178 -0.69 -2.37 23.84
C ASN A 178 -0.89 -3.71 23.10
N VAL A 179 -0.02 -4.04 22.14
CA VAL A 179 0.09 -5.44 21.65
C VAL A 179 1.55 -5.87 21.60
N SER A 180 2.05 -6.32 22.76
CA SER A 180 3.35 -6.96 22.90
C SER A 180 3.24 -8.44 22.56
N GLY A 181 3.55 -8.82 21.31
CA GLY A 181 3.59 -10.22 20.91
C GLY A 181 3.97 -10.44 19.45
N GLY A 182 5.26 -10.69 19.19
CA GLY A 182 5.77 -11.55 18.11
C GLY A 182 5.38 -11.32 16.63
N GLY A 183 4.67 -10.25 16.25
CA GLY A 183 4.06 -10.16 14.92
C GLY A 183 4.03 -8.77 14.28
N GLY A 184 4.97 -7.89 14.59
CA GLY A 184 4.91 -6.52 14.07
C GLY A 184 5.16 -6.37 12.57
N LYS A 185 5.88 -7.32 11.92
CA LYS A 185 5.96 -7.38 10.45
C LYS A 185 4.60 -7.74 9.85
N ASP A 186 3.97 -8.79 10.35
CA ASP A 186 2.62 -9.23 9.93
C ASP A 186 1.57 -8.15 10.21
N PHE A 187 1.72 -7.38 11.28
CA PHE A 187 0.84 -6.26 11.60
C PHE A 187 1.04 -5.09 10.62
N ALA A 188 2.28 -4.69 10.37
CA ALA A 188 2.59 -3.64 9.40
C ALA A 188 2.18 -4.03 7.96
N GLY A 189 2.41 -5.29 7.57
CA GLY A 189 1.96 -5.84 6.29
C GLY A 189 0.43 -5.81 6.16
N ARG A 190 -0.31 -6.22 7.20
CA ARG A 190 -1.79 -6.13 7.20
C ARG A 190 -2.31 -4.70 7.10
N LEU A 191 -1.65 -3.75 7.77
CA LEU A 191 -1.97 -2.33 7.66
C LEU A 191 -1.68 -1.81 6.26
N ALA A 192 -0.54 -2.17 5.68
CA ALA A 192 -0.14 -1.80 4.33
C ALA A 192 -1.15 -2.30 3.27
N VAL A 193 -1.60 -3.56 3.37
CA VAL A 193 -2.67 -4.10 2.50
C VAL A 193 -3.97 -3.29 2.63
N THR A 194 -4.38 -2.98 3.86
CA THR A 194 -5.64 -2.21 4.10
C THR A 194 -5.52 -0.79 3.53
N ALA A 195 -4.37 -0.15 3.70
CA ALA A 195 -4.09 1.17 3.15
C ALA A 195 -4.08 1.16 1.61
N LEU A 196 -3.46 0.14 0.99
CA LEU A 196 -3.47 -0.07 -0.46
C LEU A 196 -4.88 -0.26 -1.02
N LEU A 197 -5.70 -1.08 -0.36
CA LEU A 197 -7.09 -1.30 -0.77
C LEU A 197 -7.92 -0.02 -0.70
N HIS A 198 -7.70 0.81 0.33
CA HIS A 198 -8.34 2.12 0.42
C HIS A 198 -7.91 3.03 -0.74
N ARG A 199 -6.61 3.03 -1.07
CA ARG A 199 -6.09 3.80 -2.21
C ARG A 199 -6.69 3.32 -3.53
N PHE A 200 -6.78 2.01 -3.75
CA PHE A 200 -7.43 1.45 -4.93
C PHE A 200 -8.86 1.91 -5.08
N GLN A 201 -9.63 1.85 -3.99
CA GLN A 201 -11.03 2.30 -3.99
C GLN A 201 -11.14 3.77 -4.37
N GLU A 202 -10.26 4.63 -3.83
CA GLU A 202 -10.25 6.06 -4.13
C GLU A 202 -9.94 6.33 -5.61
N VAL A 203 -8.91 5.69 -6.16
CA VAL A 203 -8.54 5.86 -7.58
C VAL A 203 -9.67 5.37 -8.49
N LEU A 204 -10.26 4.21 -8.20
CA LEU A 204 -11.38 3.66 -8.95
C LEU A 204 -12.58 4.62 -8.93
N LYS A 205 -12.94 5.13 -7.75
CA LYS A 205 -14.07 6.07 -7.60
C LYS A 205 -13.84 7.35 -8.37
N ARG A 206 -12.65 7.97 -8.22
CA ARG A 206 -12.29 9.20 -8.94
C ARG A 206 -12.29 9.00 -10.45
N PHE A 207 -11.73 7.90 -10.94
CA PHE A 207 -11.74 7.59 -12.37
C PHE A 207 -13.17 7.46 -12.90
N ASN A 208 -14.05 6.75 -12.19
CA ASN A 208 -15.45 6.61 -12.59
C ASN A 208 -16.19 7.95 -12.57
N ASP A 209 -15.94 8.80 -11.57
CA ASP A 209 -16.52 10.14 -11.49
C ASP A 209 -16.02 11.04 -12.64
N ASP A 210 -14.73 10.96 -12.96
CA ASP A 210 -14.08 11.71 -14.05
C ASP A 210 -14.60 11.24 -15.42
N GLU A 211 -14.66 9.93 -15.70
CA GLU A 211 -15.20 9.39 -16.96
C GLU A 211 -16.67 9.79 -17.16
N ARG A 212 -17.49 9.76 -16.10
CA ARG A 212 -18.90 10.18 -16.15
C ARG A 212 -19.05 11.67 -16.48
N GLN A 213 -18.15 12.50 -15.96
CA GLN A 213 -18.17 13.95 -16.16
C GLN A 213 -17.52 14.38 -17.49
N SER A 214 -16.55 13.61 -18.00
CA SER A 214 -15.77 13.95 -19.19
C SER A 214 -16.58 13.88 -20.50
N GLY A 215 -17.70 13.14 -20.50
CA GLY A 215 -18.60 13.05 -21.65
C GLY A 215 -17.93 12.46 -22.88
N LYS A 216 -17.65 13.29 -23.90
CA LYS A 216 -16.97 12.87 -25.14
C LYS A 216 -15.47 13.18 -25.17
N CYS A 217 -14.95 13.89 -24.18
CA CYS A 217 -13.53 14.22 -24.12
C CYS A 217 -12.77 13.04 -23.49
N PRO A 218 -11.68 12.54 -24.09
CA PRO A 218 -10.87 11.52 -23.47
C PRO A 218 -10.13 12.09 -22.24
N LEU A 219 -10.07 11.31 -21.16
CA LEU A 219 -9.30 11.70 -19.97
C LEU A 219 -7.80 11.84 -20.26
N PRO A 220 -7.07 12.66 -19.48
CA PRO A 220 -5.63 12.78 -19.59
C PRO A 220 -4.89 11.44 -19.51
N ARG A 221 -3.78 11.31 -20.24
CA ARG A 221 -2.99 10.06 -20.28
C ARG A 221 -2.54 9.58 -18.89
N PHE A 222 -2.12 10.49 -18.02
CA PHE A 222 -1.69 10.13 -16.66
C PHE A 222 -2.82 9.49 -15.85
N ARG A 223 -4.07 9.96 -15.99
CA ARG A 223 -5.26 9.35 -15.36
C ARG A 223 -5.46 7.93 -15.86
N LEU A 224 -5.33 7.72 -17.17
CA LEU A 224 -5.44 6.41 -17.80
C LEU A 224 -4.32 5.45 -17.35
N SER A 225 -3.10 5.96 -17.18
CA SER A 225 -1.96 5.18 -16.67
C SER A 225 -2.14 4.83 -15.19
N GLU A 226 -2.62 5.76 -14.35
CA GLU A 226 -2.90 5.54 -12.93
C GLU A 226 -3.94 4.44 -12.72
N ILE A 227 -5.08 4.52 -13.42
CA ILE A 227 -6.13 3.50 -13.32
C ILE A 227 -5.67 2.15 -13.86
N SER A 228 -4.97 2.13 -15.02
CA SER A 228 -4.47 0.89 -15.60
C SER A 228 -3.48 0.19 -14.67
N PHE A 229 -2.66 0.97 -13.97
CA PHE A 229 -1.74 0.47 -12.96
C PHE A 229 -2.47 -0.08 -11.73
N VAL A 230 -3.46 0.64 -11.19
CA VAL A 230 -4.29 0.17 -10.07
C VAL A 230 -5.03 -1.12 -10.41
N LEU A 231 -5.61 -1.23 -11.60
CA LEU A 231 -6.30 -2.44 -12.05
C LEU A 231 -5.37 -3.66 -12.10
N LYS A 232 -4.16 -3.49 -12.65
CA LYS A 232 -3.13 -4.56 -12.65
C LYS A 232 -2.73 -4.94 -11.23
N ALA A 233 -2.53 -3.95 -10.35
CA ALA A 233 -2.15 -4.18 -8.96
C ALA A 233 -3.26 -4.92 -8.18
N ILE A 234 -4.53 -4.59 -8.41
CA ILE A 234 -5.68 -5.33 -7.85
C ILE A 234 -5.64 -6.79 -8.32
N ALA A 235 -5.42 -7.03 -9.61
CA ALA A 235 -5.33 -8.40 -10.13
C ALA A 235 -4.22 -9.20 -9.41
N THR A 236 -3.04 -8.61 -9.25
CA THR A 236 -1.92 -9.23 -8.52
C THR A 236 -2.23 -9.44 -7.04
N LEU A 237 -2.86 -8.47 -6.37
CA LEU A 237 -3.21 -8.56 -4.96
C LEU A 237 -4.25 -9.66 -4.72
N VAL A 238 -5.28 -9.78 -5.57
CA VAL A 238 -6.29 -10.85 -5.46
C VAL A 238 -5.61 -12.22 -5.60
N VAL A 239 -4.71 -12.40 -6.56
CA VAL A 239 -3.97 -13.67 -6.75
C VAL A 239 -3.14 -14.00 -5.51
N SER A 240 -2.45 -13.02 -4.94
CA SER A 240 -1.63 -13.23 -3.74
C SER A 240 -2.50 -13.57 -2.51
N MET A 241 -3.57 -12.80 -2.27
CA MET A 241 -4.46 -13.04 -1.14
C MET A 241 -5.17 -14.40 -1.24
N LYS A 242 -5.50 -14.88 -2.45
CA LYS A 242 -6.05 -16.23 -2.68
C LYS A 242 -5.06 -17.36 -2.38
N LYS A 243 -3.75 -17.12 -2.60
CA LYS A 243 -2.70 -18.11 -2.32
C LYS A 243 -2.33 -18.14 -0.84
N ALA A 244 -2.51 -17.02 -0.13
CA ALA A 244 -2.21 -16.93 1.28
C ALA A 244 -3.12 -17.87 2.11
N PRO A 245 -2.61 -18.50 3.18
CA PRO A 245 -3.42 -19.36 4.04
C PRO A 245 -4.54 -18.55 4.72
N PRO A 246 -5.75 -19.12 4.91
CA PRO A 246 -6.92 -18.40 5.43
C PRO A 246 -6.71 -17.77 6.82
N SER A 247 -5.75 -18.27 7.60
CA SER A 247 -5.37 -17.75 8.92
C SER A 247 -4.58 -16.44 8.87
N LYS A 248 -3.91 -16.14 7.75
CA LYS A 248 -3.11 -14.91 7.56
C LYS A 248 -3.89 -13.79 6.86
N VAL A 249 -5.00 -14.12 6.21
CA VAL A 249 -5.82 -13.15 5.48
C VAL A 249 -6.64 -12.33 6.48
N ASN A 250 -6.37 -11.02 6.52
CA ASN A 250 -7.13 -10.09 7.34
C ASN A 250 -8.56 -9.97 6.79
N LYS A 251 -9.57 -10.38 7.56
CA LYS A 251 -10.98 -10.36 7.15
C LYS A 251 -11.44 -8.98 6.64
N PRO A 252 -11.21 -7.87 7.38
CA PRO A 252 -11.43 -6.51 6.87
C PRO A 252 -10.81 -6.21 5.50
N ALA A 253 -9.57 -6.65 5.25
CA ALA A 253 -8.92 -6.43 3.96
C ALA A 253 -9.58 -7.27 2.85
N TRP A 254 -10.01 -8.48 3.17
CA TRP A 254 -10.76 -9.33 2.24
C TRP A 254 -12.13 -8.75 1.91
N ASP A 255 -12.86 -8.27 2.92
CA ASP A 255 -14.17 -7.62 2.76
C ASP A 255 -14.04 -6.34 1.92
N GLN A 256 -12.98 -5.55 2.17
CA GLN A 256 -12.68 -4.35 1.40
C GLN A 256 -12.29 -4.67 -0.05
N LEU A 257 -11.52 -5.74 -0.27
CA LEU A 257 -11.19 -6.24 -1.61
C LEU A 257 -12.47 -6.60 -2.38
N ILE A 258 -13.37 -7.39 -1.77
CA ILE A 258 -14.69 -7.68 -2.36
C ILE A 258 -15.46 -6.38 -2.63
N GLY A 259 -15.40 -5.42 -1.70
CA GLY A 259 -16.00 -4.10 -1.82
C GLY A 259 -15.47 -3.25 -2.98
N LEU A 260 -14.35 -3.60 -3.61
CA LEU A 260 -13.87 -2.94 -4.83
C LEU A 260 -14.68 -3.34 -6.08
N TYR A 261 -15.34 -4.50 -6.04
CA TYR A 261 -16.03 -5.08 -7.20
C TYR A 261 -17.03 -4.13 -7.88
N PRO A 262 -17.94 -3.42 -7.17
CA PRO A 262 -18.85 -2.48 -7.81
C PRO A 262 -18.13 -1.39 -8.61
N TYR A 263 -17.03 -0.85 -8.07
CA TYR A 263 -16.27 0.19 -8.75
C TYR A 263 -15.51 -0.33 -9.98
N LEU A 264 -15.07 -1.60 -9.95
CA LEU A 264 -14.50 -2.26 -11.12
C LEU A 264 -15.55 -2.44 -12.23
N VAL A 265 -16.77 -2.82 -11.87
CA VAL A 265 -17.86 -2.94 -12.84
C VAL A 265 -18.18 -1.58 -13.45
N ASP A 266 -18.22 -0.51 -12.66
CA ASP A 266 -18.41 0.86 -13.18
C ASP A 266 -17.34 1.28 -14.20
N CYS A 267 -16.09 0.82 -14.03
CA CYS A 267 -14.99 1.09 -14.98
C CYS A 267 -15.24 0.49 -16.38
N THR A 268 -16.18 -0.46 -16.55
CA THR A 268 -16.49 -1.06 -17.86
C THR A 268 -17.07 -0.06 -18.86
N THR A 269 -17.52 1.10 -18.38
CA THR A 269 -18.02 2.20 -19.21
C THR A 269 -16.93 2.94 -19.98
N THR A 270 -15.64 2.68 -19.67
CA THR A 270 -14.53 3.36 -20.33
C THR A 270 -14.39 3.01 -21.81
N THR A 271 -13.99 3.99 -22.61
CA THR A 271 -13.64 3.79 -24.03
C THR A 271 -12.16 3.47 -24.24
N SER A 272 -11.34 3.51 -23.18
CA SER A 272 -9.89 3.29 -23.29
C SER A 272 -9.54 1.79 -23.41
N PRO A 273 -8.86 1.36 -24.48
CA PRO A 273 -8.52 -0.05 -24.67
C PRO A 273 -7.46 -0.55 -23.67
N GLU A 274 -6.58 0.34 -23.19
CA GLU A 274 -5.59 0.00 -22.18
C GLU A 274 -6.25 -0.35 -20.85
N VAL A 275 -7.14 0.53 -20.38
CA VAL A 275 -7.90 0.36 -19.15
C VAL A 275 -8.79 -0.87 -19.25
N SER A 276 -9.49 -1.05 -20.38
CA SER A 276 -10.35 -2.20 -20.64
C SER A 276 -9.61 -3.55 -20.52
N ARG A 277 -8.38 -3.64 -21.05
CA ARG A 277 -7.56 -4.86 -20.95
C ARG A 277 -7.22 -5.18 -19.50
N SER A 278 -6.71 -4.20 -18.74
CA SER A 278 -6.35 -4.39 -17.34
C SER A 278 -7.56 -4.61 -16.44
N LEU A 279 -8.70 -4.00 -16.76
CA LEU A 279 -9.95 -4.22 -16.06
C LEU A 279 -10.44 -5.66 -16.24
N ARG A 280 -10.38 -6.19 -17.46
CA ARG A 280 -10.74 -7.59 -17.73
C ARG A 280 -9.90 -8.55 -16.90
N GLU A 281 -8.59 -8.32 -16.82
CA GLU A 281 -7.69 -9.13 -15.99
C GLU A 281 -8.06 -9.08 -14.51
N ALA A 282 -8.38 -7.89 -13.98
CA ALA A 282 -8.82 -7.72 -12.60
C ALA A 282 -10.16 -8.43 -12.33
N LEU A 283 -11.18 -8.21 -13.17
CA LEU A 283 -12.51 -8.82 -13.01
C LEU A 283 -12.46 -10.35 -13.05
N LEU A 284 -11.61 -10.93 -13.90
CA LEU A 284 -11.42 -12.38 -13.96
C LEU A 284 -10.88 -12.97 -12.64
N GLN A 285 -10.18 -12.18 -11.82
CA GLN A 285 -9.72 -12.68 -10.52
C GLN A 285 -10.84 -12.81 -9.48
N TYR A 286 -11.95 -12.08 -9.65
CA TYR A 286 -13.10 -12.10 -8.74
C TYR A 286 -14.02 -13.30 -8.94
N THR A 287 -13.88 -14.06 -10.03
CA THR A 287 -14.73 -15.24 -10.29
C THR A 287 -14.67 -16.25 -9.15
N ASP A 288 -13.49 -16.43 -8.56
CA ASP A 288 -13.29 -17.36 -7.44
C ASP A 288 -13.74 -16.77 -6.10
N LEU A 289 -13.77 -15.43 -5.99
CA LEU A 289 -14.20 -14.73 -4.77
C LEU A 289 -15.73 -14.70 -4.63
N LEU A 290 -16.45 -14.71 -5.75
CA LEU A 290 -17.91 -14.65 -5.81
C LEU A 290 -18.57 -16.04 -5.84
N GLN A 291 -17.85 -17.09 -5.43
CA GLN A 291 -18.40 -18.44 -5.39
C GLN A 291 -19.45 -18.59 -4.28
N PRO A 292 -20.51 -19.39 -4.51
CA PRO A 292 -21.48 -19.71 -3.46
C PRO A 292 -20.76 -20.36 -2.28
N PRO A 293 -21.21 -20.13 -1.03
CA PRO A 293 -20.69 -20.86 0.13
C PRO A 293 -20.74 -22.34 -0.18
N LYS A 294 -19.59 -23.03 -0.13
CA LYS A 294 -19.57 -24.48 -0.30
C LYS A 294 -20.40 -25.05 0.85
N CYS A 295 -21.63 -25.48 0.55
CA CYS A 295 -22.43 -26.22 1.51
C CYS A 295 -21.54 -27.36 2.00
N LEU A 296 -21.28 -27.39 3.31
CA LEU A 296 -20.78 -28.57 3.99
C LEU A 296 -21.85 -29.64 3.79
N ASN A 297 -21.77 -30.39 2.69
CA ASN A 297 -22.54 -31.60 2.48
C ASN A 297 -22.12 -32.61 3.54
N THR A 298 -22.68 -32.45 4.72
CA THR A 298 -22.57 -33.36 5.86
C THR A 298 -23.74 -34.34 5.86
N GLU A 299 -24.20 -34.73 4.66
CA GLU A 299 -25.30 -35.70 4.50
C GLU A 299 -24.99 -36.86 3.54
N THR A 300 -23.96 -36.78 2.69
CA THR A 300 -23.59 -37.90 1.81
C THR A 300 -22.69 -38.96 2.48
N ALA A 301 -22.17 -38.72 3.68
CA ALA A 301 -21.37 -39.72 4.42
C ALA A 301 -22.19 -40.59 5.40
N LYS A 302 -23.46 -40.25 5.69
CA LYS A 302 -24.31 -41.03 6.63
C LYS A 302 -25.26 -42.03 5.96
N LEU A 303 -25.43 -41.98 4.64
CA LEU A 303 -26.30 -42.90 3.90
C LEU A 303 -25.58 -44.11 3.25
N GLN A 304 -24.25 -44.20 3.33
CA GLN A 304 -23.50 -45.38 2.87
C GLN A 304 -23.07 -46.35 3.99
N ILE A 305 -23.16 -45.94 5.27
CA ILE A 305 -22.84 -46.82 6.42
C ILE A 305 -24.09 -47.53 6.95
N ALA A 306 -25.30 -47.04 6.65
CA ALA A 306 -26.56 -47.65 7.11
C ALA A 306 -27.06 -48.84 6.26
N THR A 307 -26.42 -49.14 5.12
CA THR A 307 -26.89 -50.19 4.19
C THR A 307 -26.03 -51.46 4.21
N GLN A 308 -25.03 -51.57 5.09
CA GLN A 308 -24.16 -52.76 5.20
C GLN A 308 -24.24 -53.51 6.55
N SER A 309 -25.15 -53.16 7.47
CA SER A 309 -25.26 -53.85 8.78
C SER A 309 -26.59 -54.55 9.07
N ASN A 310 -27.48 -54.76 8.09
CA ASN A 310 -28.67 -55.61 8.25
C ASN A 310 -28.71 -56.66 7.13
N GLY A 311 -28.09 -57.81 7.38
CA GLY A 311 -28.03 -58.93 6.44
C GLY A 311 -27.14 -60.08 6.92
N GLN A 312 -27.30 -60.51 8.17
CA GLN A 312 -26.90 -61.84 8.64
C GLN A 312 -28.09 -62.45 9.36
N GLU A 313 -28.84 -63.27 8.62
CA GLU A 313 -29.47 -64.51 9.09
C GLU A 313 -28.93 -65.63 8.21
#